data_AF-X1LL65-F1
#
_entry.id   AF-X1LL65-F1
#
_cell.length_a   1.000
_cell.length_b   1.000
_cell.length_c   1.000
_cell.angle_alpha   90.00
_cell.angle_beta   90.00
_cell.angle_gamma   90.00
#
_symmetry.space_group_name_H-M   'P 1'
#
loop_
_entity.id
_entity.type
_entity.pdbx_description
1 polymer ?
#
loop_
_entity_poly.entity_id
_entity_poly.type
_entity_poly.pdbx_seq_one_letter_code
_entity_poly.pdbx_strand_id
1 'polypeptide(L)' 'MTELDKQLPSSKLTPLGDTEAIRHLEQAITGGKHWYIALLEAIGLWDTAEETHNGRAYGYLIAGEAFDWLLLAER' A
#
# COMPACT_ATOMS: atom_id res chain seq x y z
N MET A 1 33.60 20.66 -7.24
CA MET A 1 32.77 20.49 -8.45
C MET A 1 31.67 19.54 -8.04
N THR A 2 30.67 20.13 -7.39
CA THR A 2 29.82 19.49 -6.38
C THR A 2 28.44 19.25 -6.97
N GLU A 3 27.86 18.10 -6.60
CA GLU A 3 26.45 17.71 -6.72
C GLU A 3 25.85 17.50 -8.10
N LEU A 4 25.75 16.22 -8.44
CA LEU A 4 24.65 15.66 -9.23
C LEU A 4 24.01 14.54 -8.40
N ASP A 5 23.64 14.85 -7.16
CA ASP A 5 22.70 14.04 -6.38
C ASP A 5 21.31 14.27 -6.98
N LYS A 6 21.08 13.49 -8.04
CA LYS A 6 19.84 13.40 -8.80
C LYS A 6 18.74 12.96 -7.85
N GLN A 7 18.00 13.94 -7.34
CA GLN A 7 16.80 13.73 -6.55
C GLN A 7 15.89 12.72 -7.26
N LEU A 8 15.86 11.48 -6.76
CA LEU A 8 14.79 10.56 -7.09
C LEU A 8 13.52 11.17 -6.50
N PRO A 9 12.42 11.28 -7.27
CA PRO A 9 11.15 11.69 -6.70
C PRO A 9 10.78 10.70 -5.60
N SER A 10 10.54 11.20 -4.38
CA SER A 10 10.20 10.45 -3.17
C SER A 10 8.95 9.55 -3.29
N SER A 11 8.29 9.53 -4.45
CA SER A 11 7.05 8.78 -4.74
C SER A 11 7.27 7.34 -5.24
N LYS A 12 8.51 6.83 -5.27
CA LYS A 12 8.83 5.48 -5.80
C LYS A 12 9.23 4.44 -4.75
N LEU A 13 9.27 4.82 -3.47
CA LEU A 13 9.55 3.87 -2.40
C LEU A 13 8.22 3.36 -1.87
N THR A 14 7.81 2.17 -2.30
CA THR A 14 6.75 1.41 -1.62
C THR A 14 7.23 1.18 -0.18
N PRO A 15 6.51 1.68 0.84
CA PRO A 15 6.91 1.46 2.22
C PRO A 15 7.04 -0.02 2.55
N LEU A 16 7.88 -0.30 3.55
CA LEU A 16 8.08 -1.65 4.04
C LEU A 16 6.75 -2.28 4.48
N GLY A 17 5.85 -1.48 5.07
CA GLY A 17 4.50 -1.89 5.46
C GLY A 17 3.66 -2.39 4.29
N ASP A 18 3.60 -1.64 3.19
CA ASP A 18 2.81 -2.01 2.00
C ASP A 18 3.33 -3.30 1.34
N THR A 19 4.65 -3.46 1.25
CA THR A 19 5.26 -4.68 0.71
C THR A 19 4.94 -5.89 1.60
N GLU A 20 5.00 -5.69 2.91
CA GLU A 20 4.66 -6.71 3.90
C GLU A 20 3.17 -7.06 3.87
N ALA A 21 2.29 -6.08 3.69
CA ALA A 21 0.84 -6.28 3.55
C ALA A 21 0.51 -7.17 2.35
N ILE A 22 1.12 -6.90 1.19
CA ILE A 22 0.92 -7.71 -0.03
C ILE A 22 1.44 -9.14 0.18
N ARG A 23 2.63 -9.28 0.76
CA ARG A 23 3.24 -10.58 1.05
C ARG A 23 2.40 -11.40 2.04
N HIS A 24 1.90 -10.74 3.08
CA HIS A 24 1.02 -11.35 4.08
C HIS A 24 -0.29 -11.84 3.46
N LEU A 25 -0.91 -11.01 2.61
CA LEU A 25 -2.14 -11.36 1.90
C LEU A 25 -1.96 -12.62 1.04
N GLU A 26 -0.91 -12.65 0.21
CA GLU A 26 -0.60 -13.79 -0.65
C GLU A 26 -0.40 -15.08 0.16
N GLN A 27 0.39 -15.01 1.24
CA GLN A 27 0.67 -16.16 2.10
C GLN A 27 -0.57 -16.66 2.84
N ALA A 28 -1.41 -15.75 3.32
CA ALA A 28 -2.62 -16.12 4.03
C ALA A 28 -3.63 -16.82 3.09
N ILE A 29 -3.83 -16.31 1.87
CA ILE A 29 -4.72 -16.91 0.88
C ILE A 29 -4.20 -18.28 0.44
N THR A 30 -2.92 -18.38 0.09
CA THR A 30 -2.29 -19.65 -0.32
C THR A 30 -2.25 -20.67 0.83
N GLY A 31 -2.17 -20.21 2.07
CA GLY A 31 -2.30 -21.02 3.28
C GLY A 31 -3.73 -21.47 3.61
N GLY A 32 -4.73 -21.12 2.80
CA GLY A 32 -6.12 -21.54 2.97
C GLY A 32 -6.95 -20.68 3.91
N LYS A 33 -6.43 -19.53 4.36
CA LYS A 33 -7.23 -18.55 5.13
C LYS A 33 -8.33 -17.99 4.21
N HIS A 34 -9.49 -17.72 4.79
CA HIS A 34 -10.55 -17.01 4.07
C HIS A 34 -10.06 -15.62 3.62
N TRP A 35 -10.27 -15.33 2.32
CA TRP A 35 -9.75 -14.14 1.65
C TRP A 35 -10.11 -12.83 2.35
N TYR A 36 -11.31 -12.71 2.92
CA TYR A 36 -11.76 -11.49 3.57
C TYR A 36 -11.05 -11.25 4.91
N ILE A 37 -10.66 -12.30 5.63
CA ILE A 37 -9.84 -12.16 6.85
C ILE A 37 -8.42 -11.77 6.47
N ALA A 38 -7.84 -12.43 5.47
CA ALA A 38 -6.51 -12.11 4.98
C ALA A 38 -6.41 -10.65 4.49
N LEU A 39 -7.43 -10.16 3.81
CA LEU A 39 -7.52 -8.77 3.35
C LEU A 39 -7.57 -7.78 4.52
N LEU A 40 -8.40 -8.04 5.54
CA LEU A 40 -8.49 -7.15 6.72
C LEU A 40 -7.16 -7.08 7.50
N GLU A 41 -6.44 -8.19 7.60
CA GLU A 41 -5.11 -8.22 8.20
C GLU A 41 -4.09 -7.42 7.37
N ALA A 42 -4.12 -7.57 6.04
CA ALA A 42 -3.23 -6.82 5.15
C ALA A 42 -3.52 -5.31 5.19
N ILE A 43 -4.79 -4.90 5.25
CA ILE A 43 -5.19 -3.51 5.47
C ILE A 43 -4.60 -2.96 6.77
N GLY A 44 -4.58 -3.75 7.85
CA GLY A 44 -3.99 -3.34 9.13
C GLY A 44 -2.47 -3.16 9.10
N LEU A 45 -1.78 -3.68 8.08
CA LEU A 45 -0.34 -3.54 7.86
C LEU A 45 0.01 -2.41 6.88
N TRP A 46 -0.99 -1.81 6.23
CA TRP A 46 -0.81 -0.79 5.22
C TRP A 46 -0.42 0.55 5.86
N ASP A 47 0.67 1.16 5.39
CA ASP A 47 1.27 2.35 6.02
C ASP A 47 1.07 3.62 5.16
N THR A 48 0.81 3.45 3.87
CA THR A 48 0.67 4.58 2.94
C THR A 48 -0.75 5.13 2.90
N ALA A 49 -0.91 6.42 3.22
CA ALA A 49 -2.18 7.13 3.08
C ALA A 49 -2.47 7.58 1.63
N GLU A 50 -1.43 7.89 0.85
CA GLU A 50 -1.52 8.35 -0.54
C GLU A 50 -0.34 7.81 -1.36
N GLU A 51 -0.58 7.26 -2.54
CA GLU A 51 0.47 6.81 -3.45
C GLU A 51 0.13 7.04 -4.93
N THR A 52 1.14 6.96 -5.79
CA THR A 52 0.94 6.86 -7.24
C THR A 52 1.34 5.45 -7.69
N HIS A 53 0.35 4.60 -7.94
CA HIS A 53 0.55 3.22 -8.40
C HIS A 53 0.06 3.07 -9.85
N ASN A 54 0.91 2.52 -10.74
CA ASN A 54 0.62 2.34 -12.16
C ASN A 54 0.09 3.61 -12.90
N GLY A 55 0.58 4.78 -12.51
CA GLY A 55 0.17 6.07 -13.10
C GLY A 55 -1.19 6.59 -12.63
N ARG A 56 -1.86 5.90 -11.69
CA ARG A 56 -3.05 6.37 -10.98
C ARG A 56 -2.65 6.84 -9.58
N ALA A 57 -3.18 7.98 -9.17
CA ALA A 57 -3.07 8.45 -7.80
C ALA A 57 -4.16 7.76 -6.95
N TYR A 58 -3.76 7.20 -5.82
CA TYR A 58 -4.61 6.60 -4.82
C TYR A 58 -4.50 7.40 -3.54
N GLY A 59 -5.63 7.78 -2.96
CA GLY A 59 -5.72 8.38 -1.63
C GLY A 59 -6.71 7.58 -0.82
N TYR A 60 -6.22 6.92 0.23
CA TYR A 60 -6.99 5.96 1.00
C TYR A 60 -7.72 6.59 2.19
N LEU A 61 -7.52 7.88 2.45
CA LEU A 61 -8.22 8.62 3.49
C LEU A 61 -9.24 9.60 2.88
N ILE A 62 -10.52 9.33 3.08
CA ILE A 62 -11.62 10.22 2.76
C ILE A 62 -11.60 11.36 3.77
N ALA A 63 -11.37 12.58 3.27
CA ALA A 63 -11.26 13.80 4.07
C ALA A 63 -10.19 13.73 5.19
N GLY A 64 -9.23 12.81 5.10
CA GLY A 64 -8.24 12.58 6.17
C GLY A 64 -8.79 11.86 7.40
N GLU A 65 -10.07 11.43 7.41
CA GLU A 65 -10.75 10.91 8.61
C GLU A 65 -11.20 9.46 8.47
N ALA A 66 -11.64 9.04 7.28
CA ALA A 66 -12.18 7.69 7.06
C ALA A 66 -11.35 6.91 6.05
N PHE A 67 -11.09 5.64 6.35
CA PHE A 67 -10.27 4.78 5.50
C PHE A 67 -11.11 4.09 4.41
N ASP A 68 -10.79 4.37 3.15
CA ASP A 68 -11.38 3.72 1.97
C ASP A 68 -10.67 2.39 1.69
N TRP A 69 -11.04 1.39 2.48
CA TRP A 69 -10.50 0.04 2.38
C TRP A 69 -10.87 -0.65 1.05
N LEU A 70 -11.94 -0.23 0.38
CA LEU A 70 -12.34 -0.79 -0.89
C LEU A 70 -11.43 -0.30 -2.01
N LEU A 71 -11.08 0.99 -2.01
CA LEU A 71 -10.09 1.55 -2.94
C LEU A 71 -8.71 0.88 -2.77
N LEU A 72 -8.30 0.59 -1.53
CA LEU A 72 -7.06 -0.16 -1.30
C LEU A 72 -7.14 -1.58 -1.85
N ALA A 73 -8.27 -2.27 -1.66
CA ALA A 73 -8.45 -3.63 -2.17
C ALA A 73 -8.54 -3.72 -3.71
N GLU A 74 -8.95 -2.65 -4.39
CA GLU A 74 -8.99 -2.55 -5.87
C GLU A 74 -7.60 -2.44 -6.48
N ARG A 75 -6.66 -1.81 -5.76
CA ARG A 75 -5.32 -1.45 -6.22
C ARG A 75 -4.42 -2.67 -6.43
#